data_AF-A0A6P5NUA3-F1
#
_entry.id   AF-A0A6P5NUA3-F1
#
_cell.length_a   1.000
_cell.length_b   1.000
_cell.length_c   1.000
_cell.angle_alpha   90.00
_cell.angle_beta   90.00
_cell.angle_gamma   90.00
#
_symmetry.space_group_name_H-M   'P 1'
#
loop_
_entity.id
_entity.type
_entity.pdbx_description
1 polymer ?
#
loop_
_entity_poly.entity_id
_entity_poly.type
_entity_poly.pdbx_seq_one_letter_code
_entity_poly.pdbx_strand_id
1 'polypeptide(L)'
;MVGTAKKEDMEAFYASIEAETTPLSHLREPPRTRPSKKTLKAWQLLRDLVSKKFSLLHHPATHGLMRDTLKHLLNLRRGERVSSRTMAILQQLSKSFDHWSLDYDNANNKIKSVDKSISKAEKANQGLEANVRKFKEIVTDEKALCTKLATLEQKKRELEDQIKTMKAEIAEFTKRRDKVAKRKREVFENGKVLRSKCDGLRNKLPRLKAGTEWAFVTETNIEAEWSKLAKRVLQSTSFVEDWI
;
A
#
# COMPACT_ATOMS: atom_id res chain seq x y z
N MET A 1 -75.79 -12.74 98.82
CA MET A 1 -75.51 -14.13 98.36
C MET A 1 -75.35 -14.05 96.84
N VAL A 2 -74.15 -13.80 96.32
CA VAL A 2 -73.05 -14.77 96.12
C VAL A 2 -73.45 -15.90 95.15
N GLY A 3 -73.03 -15.73 93.88
CA GLY A 3 -72.32 -16.78 93.14
C GLY A 3 -73.13 -17.73 92.26
N THR A 4 -73.50 -17.32 91.05
CA THR A 4 -73.83 -18.26 89.95
C THR A 4 -72.97 -18.08 88.68
N ALA A 5 -72.10 -17.08 88.61
CA ALA A 5 -71.25 -16.81 87.44
C ALA A 5 -69.87 -17.53 87.45
N LYS A 6 -69.77 -18.77 87.93
CA LYS A 6 -68.49 -19.53 87.96
C LYS A 6 -68.55 -20.99 87.47
N LYS A 7 -69.71 -21.47 87.00
CA LYS A 7 -69.87 -22.87 86.54
C LYS A 7 -69.80 -23.03 85.02
N GLU A 8 -70.49 -22.16 84.29
CA GLU A 8 -70.53 -22.17 82.81
C GLU A 8 -69.14 -21.89 82.19
N ASP A 9 -68.31 -21.09 82.86
CA ASP A 9 -66.97 -20.74 82.39
C ASP A 9 -65.97 -21.92 82.55
N MET A 10 -66.19 -22.81 83.53
CA MET A 10 -65.39 -24.03 83.67
C MET A 10 -65.78 -25.08 82.64
N GLU A 11 -67.07 -25.24 82.34
CA GLU A 11 -67.53 -26.16 81.29
C GLU A 11 -67.02 -25.75 79.90
N ALA A 12 -67.02 -24.45 79.58
CA ALA A 12 -66.46 -23.95 78.32
C ALA A 12 -64.94 -24.18 78.22
N PHE A 13 -64.21 -24.02 79.34
CA PHE A 13 -62.78 -24.29 79.38
C PHE A 13 -62.44 -25.77 79.17
N TYR A 14 -63.15 -26.69 79.84
CA TYR A 14 -62.95 -28.13 79.65
C TYR A 14 -63.45 -28.62 78.29
N ALA A 15 -64.53 -28.04 77.73
CA ALA A 15 -64.99 -28.31 76.37
C ALA A 15 -63.97 -27.86 75.30
N SER A 16 -63.26 -26.76 75.53
CA SER A 16 -62.16 -26.31 74.66
C SER A 16 -60.96 -27.25 74.73
N ILE A 17 -60.62 -27.77 75.91
CA ILE A 17 -59.58 -28.81 76.06
C ILE A 17 -60.02 -30.11 75.39
N GLU A 18 -61.28 -30.53 75.54
CA GLU A 18 -61.82 -31.73 74.86
C GLU A 18 -61.80 -31.59 73.34
N ALA A 19 -62.06 -30.39 72.79
CA ALA A 19 -61.98 -30.10 71.36
C ALA A 19 -60.54 -30.09 70.82
N GLU A 20 -59.56 -29.62 71.60
CA GLU A 20 -58.13 -29.68 71.23
C GLU A 20 -57.48 -31.05 71.49
N THR A 21 -58.01 -31.83 72.44
CA THR A 21 -57.51 -33.17 72.80
C THR A 21 -58.33 -34.32 72.23
N THR A 22 -59.33 -34.01 71.39
CA THR A 22 -60.05 -35.04 70.62
C THR A 22 -59.02 -35.81 69.80
N PRO A 23 -58.83 -37.12 70.03
CA PRO A 23 -57.87 -37.90 69.27
C PRO A 23 -58.23 -37.79 67.79
N LEU A 24 -57.23 -37.51 66.94
CA LEU A 24 -57.30 -37.62 65.48
C LEU A 24 -57.48 -39.09 65.03
N SER A 25 -58.36 -39.85 65.69
CA SER A 25 -58.61 -41.28 65.45
C SER A 25 -59.43 -41.54 64.17
N HIS A 26 -59.80 -40.50 63.42
CA HIS A 26 -60.48 -40.63 62.13
C HIS A 26 -59.70 -40.08 60.92
N LEU A 27 -58.45 -39.62 61.10
CA LEU A 27 -57.48 -39.52 60.00
C LEU A 27 -56.47 -40.65 60.15
N ARG A 28 -56.93 -41.89 59.93
CA ARG A 28 -56.03 -43.02 59.71
C ARG A 28 -55.26 -42.74 58.42
N GLU A 29 -54.09 -42.10 58.52
CA GLU A 29 -53.09 -42.19 57.46
C GLU A 29 -52.91 -43.68 57.16
N PRO A 30 -53.03 -44.10 55.89
CA PRO A 30 -52.80 -45.49 55.54
C PRO A 30 -51.41 -45.91 56.06
N PRO A 31 -51.24 -47.15 56.55
CA PRO A 31 -49.97 -47.61 57.07
C PRO A 31 -48.87 -47.35 56.04
N ARG A 32 -47.87 -46.54 56.41
CA ARG A 32 -46.71 -46.25 55.57
C ARG A 32 -46.06 -47.57 55.21
N THR A 33 -46.23 -47.99 53.97
CA THR A 33 -45.64 -49.22 53.47
C THR A 33 -44.24 -48.89 53.00
N ARG A 34 -43.30 -49.81 53.22
CA ARG A 34 -41.90 -49.63 52.82
C ARG A 34 -41.86 -49.29 51.31
N PRO A 35 -41.19 -48.19 50.89
CA PRO A 35 -41.07 -47.83 49.49
C PRO A 35 -40.51 -48.99 48.68
N SER A 36 -41.02 -49.23 47.48
CA SER A 36 -40.51 -50.28 46.60
C SER A 36 -39.04 -50.05 46.24
N LYS A 37 -38.34 -51.13 45.90
CA LYS A 37 -36.95 -51.08 45.40
C LYS A 37 -36.83 -50.17 44.17
N LYS A 38 -37.89 -50.05 43.36
CA LYS A 38 -37.96 -49.17 42.19
C LYS A 38 -37.99 -47.69 42.61
N THR A 39 -38.83 -47.34 43.58
CA THR A 39 -38.94 -45.99 44.14
C THR A 39 -37.62 -45.54 44.79
N LEU A 40 -36.97 -46.43 45.56
CA LEU A 40 -35.65 -46.14 46.16
C LEU A 40 -34.56 -45.88 45.10
N LYS A 41 -34.52 -46.69 44.04
CA LYS A 41 -33.60 -46.49 42.92
C LYS A 41 -33.86 -45.16 42.20
N ALA A 42 -35.12 -44.79 42.01
CA ALA A 42 -35.48 -43.51 41.39
C ALA A 42 -35.05 -42.31 42.23
N TRP A 43 -35.14 -42.38 43.56
CA TRP A 43 -34.62 -41.34 44.46
C TRP A 43 -33.10 -41.22 44.40
N GLN A 44 -32.39 -42.35 44.42
CA GLN A 44 -30.93 -42.36 44.26
C GLN A 44 -30.51 -41.75 42.93
N LEU A 45 -31.19 -42.15 41.85
CA LEU A 45 -30.95 -41.63 40.52
C LEU A 45 -31.26 -40.14 40.40
N LEU A 46 -32.37 -39.67 40.99
CA LEU A 46 -32.70 -38.24 41.02
C LEU A 46 -31.59 -37.46 41.74
N ARG A 47 -31.13 -37.95 42.89
CA ARG A 47 -30.03 -37.35 43.66
C ARG A 47 -28.75 -37.25 42.83
N ASP A 48 -28.38 -38.32 42.15
CA ASP A 48 -27.18 -38.38 41.31
C ASP A 48 -27.30 -37.44 40.10
N LEU A 49 -28.51 -37.27 39.54
CA LEU A 49 -28.76 -36.35 38.43
C LEU A 49 -28.70 -34.89 38.89
N VAL A 50 -29.44 -34.50 39.94
CA VAL A 50 -29.47 -33.10 40.39
C VAL A 50 -28.12 -32.60 40.93
N SER A 51 -27.21 -33.51 41.27
CA SER A 51 -25.84 -33.16 41.68
C SER A 51 -24.91 -32.82 40.50
N LYS A 52 -25.33 -33.08 39.25
CA LYS A 52 -24.54 -32.81 38.04
C LYS A 52 -24.78 -31.39 37.51
N LYS A 53 -23.82 -30.87 36.75
CA LYS A 53 -24.00 -29.63 35.98
C LYS A 53 -25.16 -29.78 34.98
N PHE A 54 -25.92 -28.70 34.78
CA PHE A 54 -27.06 -28.70 33.88
C PHE A 54 -26.70 -29.09 32.43
N SER A 55 -25.51 -28.70 31.95
CA SER A 55 -25.00 -29.10 30.64
C SER A 55 -24.90 -30.62 30.45
N LEU A 56 -24.62 -31.36 31.53
CA LEU A 56 -24.56 -32.83 31.54
C LEU A 56 -25.95 -33.46 31.67
N LEU A 57 -26.93 -32.73 32.23
CA LEU A 57 -28.33 -33.14 32.31
C LEU A 57 -29.10 -32.91 31.03
N HIS A 58 -28.66 -31.93 30.24
CA HIS A 58 -29.23 -31.61 28.93
C HIS A 58 -28.82 -32.60 27.83
N HIS A 59 -27.86 -33.49 28.11
CA HIS A 59 -27.49 -34.55 27.18
C HIS A 59 -28.69 -35.50 26.96
N PRO A 60 -29.00 -35.94 25.72
CA PRO A 60 -30.22 -36.71 25.42
C PRO A 60 -30.46 -37.92 26.34
N ALA A 61 -29.39 -38.66 26.66
CA ALA A 61 -29.47 -39.83 27.53
C ALA A 61 -29.82 -39.50 28.99
N THR A 62 -29.33 -38.39 29.54
CA THR A 62 -29.58 -37.98 30.93
C THR A 62 -30.86 -37.16 31.06
N HIS A 63 -31.22 -36.41 30.02
CA HIS A 63 -32.45 -35.64 29.94
C HIS A 63 -33.69 -36.54 29.99
N GLY A 64 -33.72 -37.59 29.16
CA GLY A 64 -34.79 -38.59 29.19
C GLY A 64 -34.86 -39.30 30.55
N LEU A 65 -33.71 -39.67 31.09
CA LEU A 65 -33.61 -40.34 32.38
C LEU A 65 -34.12 -39.47 33.55
N MET A 66 -33.82 -38.17 33.55
CA MET A 66 -34.32 -37.20 34.53
C MET A 66 -35.85 -37.06 34.45
N ARG A 67 -36.39 -36.92 33.23
CA ARG A 67 -37.84 -36.80 33.01
C ARG A 67 -38.59 -38.05 33.45
N ASP A 68 -38.09 -39.24 33.10
CA ASP A 68 -38.70 -40.51 33.49
C ASP A 68 -38.66 -40.74 35.00
N THR A 69 -37.55 -40.35 35.64
CA THR A 69 -37.37 -40.42 37.10
C THR A 69 -38.36 -39.49 37.81
N LEU A 70 -38.46 -38.24 37.37
CA LEU A 70 -39.41 -37.27 37.93
C LEU A 70 -40.87 -37.71 37.71
N LYS A 71 -41.20 -38.19 36.50
CA LYS A 71 -42.54 -38.72 36.19
C LYS A 71 -42.90 -39.90 37.08
N HIS A 72 -41.95 -40.79 37.38
CA HIS A 72 -42.18 -41.90 38.29
C HIS A 72 -42.43 -41.43 39.74
N LEU A 73 -41.61 -40.50 40.25
CA LEU A 73 -41.72 -39.98 41.62
C LEU A 73 -42.95 -39.08 41.83
N LEU A 74 -43.45 -38.43 40.77
CA LEU A 74 -44.69 -37.65 40.80
C LEU A 74 -45.97 -38.50 40.74
N ASN A 75 -45.87 -39.79 40.39
CA ASN A 75 -47.02 -40.69 40.23
C ASN A 75 -46.99 -41.89 41.18
N LEU A 76 -46.49 -41.69 42.41
CA LEU A 76 -46.40 -42.75 43.43
C LEU A 76 -47.79 -43.22 43.92
N ARG A 77 -47.90 -44.53 44.21
CA ARG A 77 -49.13 -45.14 44.73
C ARG A 77 -49.44 -44.65 46.16
N ARG A 78 -50.71 -44.73 46.60
CA ARG A 78 -51.18 -44.22 47.90
C ARG A 78 -50.37 -44.69 49.12
N GLY A 79 -49.77 -45.88 49.10
CA GLY A 79 -48.92 -46.41 50.17
C GLY A 79 -47.44 -45.99 50.15
N GLU A 80 -46.96 -45.41 49.04
CA GLU A 80 -45.57 -44.96 48.84
C GLU A 80 -45.45 -43.43 48.80
N ARG A 81 -46.50 -42.71 49.21
CA ARG A 81 -46.57 -41.26 49.11
C ARG A 81 -45.51 -40.59 49.96
N VAL A 82 -44.88 -39.58 49.36
CA VAL A 82 -44.01 -38.64 50.07
C VAL A 82 -44.83 -37.53 50.73
N SER A 83 -44.18 -36.78 51.63
CA SER A 83 -44.80 -35.60 52.25
C SER A 83 -45.29 -34.61 51.18
N SER A 84 -46.35 -33.85 51.49
CA SER A 84 -46.88 -32.80 50.60
C SER A 84 -45.81 -31.78 50.21
N ARG A 85 -44.89 -31.48 51.13
CA ARG A 85 -43.73 -30.61 50.88
C ARG A 85 -42.78 -31.19 49.84
N THR A 86 -42.41 -32.47 49.96
CA THR A 86 -41.54 -33.16 49.00
C THR A 86 -42.20 -33.22 47.62
N MET A 87 -43.51 -33.47 47.58
CA MET A 87 -44.27 -33.50 46.33
C MET A 87 -44.26 -32.14 45.61
N ALA A 88 -44.45 -31.04 46.35
CA ALA A 88 -44.39 -29.69 45.80
C ALA A 88 -43.00 -29.38 45.20
N ILE A 89 -41.92 -29.80 45.88
CA ILE A 89 -40.55 -29.64 45.39
C ILE A 89 -40.33 -30.44 44.09
N LEU A 90 -40.81 -31.68 44.01
CA LEU A 90 -40.69 -32.49 42.78
C LEU A 90 -41.46 -31.88 41.61
N GLN A 91 -42.66 -31.33 41.87
CA GLN A 91 -43.46 -30.65 40.85
C GLN A 91 -42.77 -29.39 40.34
N GLN A 92 -42.21 -28.59 41.26
CA GLN A 92 -41.42 -27.41 40.91
C GLN A 92 -40.18 -27.81 40.11
N LEU A 93 -39.43 -28.80 40.58
CA LEU A 93 -38.23 -29.30 39.90
C LEU A 93 -38.54 -29.77 38.48
N SER A 94 -39.65 -30.48 38.27
CA SER A 94 -40.07 -30.90 36.93
C SER A 94 -40.37 -29.72 36.01
N LYS A 95 -41.15 -28.74 36.49
CA LYS A 95 -41.48 -27.54 35.71
C LYS A 95 -40.24 -26.71 35.40
N SER A 96 -39.38 -26.51 36.40
CA SER A 96 -38.12 -25.78 36.24
C SER A 96 -37.16 -26.50 35.30
N PHE A 97 -37.08 -27.83 35.35
CA PHE A 97 -36.23 -28.60 34.47
C PHE A 97 -36.63 -28.45 33.00
N ASP A 98 -37.92 -28.61 32.67
CA ASP A 98 -38.39 -28.42 31.29
C ASP A 98 -38.17 -26.97 30.80
N HIS A 99 -38.38 -25.98 31.67
CA HIS A 99 -38.14 -24.57 31.33
C HIS A 99 -36.65 -24.27 31.10
N TRP A 100 -35.78 -24.71 32.01
CA TRP A 100 -34.34 -24.50 31.89
C TRP A 100 -33.75 -25.26 30.71
N SER A 101 -34.28 -26.43 30.32
CA SER A 101 -33.83 -27.15 29.13
C SER A 101 -34.07 -26.32 27.87
N LEU A 102 -35.25 -25.69 27.76
CA LEU A 102 -35.57 -24.81 26.64
C LEU A 102 -34.68 -23.55 26.62
N ASP A 103 -34.52 -22.90 27.78
CA ASP A 103 -33.68 -21.71 27.90
C ASP A 103 -32.21 -22.02 27.59
N TYR A 104 -31.73 -23.18 28.02
CA TYR A 104 -30.36 -23.65 27.76
C TYR A 104 -30.12 -23.88 26.26
N ASP A 105 -31.06 -24.51 25.55
CA ASP A 105 -30.98 -24.66 24.09
C ASP A 105 -30.95 -23.32 23.37
N ASN A 106 -31.83 -22.40 23.75
CA ASN A 106 -31.88 -21.06 23.18
C ASN A 106 -30.57 -20.30 23.42
N ALA A 107 -30.05 -20.34 24.65
CA ALA A 107 -28.78 -19.71 25.00
C ALA A 107 -27.61 -20.32 24.20
N ASN A 108 -27.54 -21.64 24.08
CA ASN A 108 -26.48 -22.32 23.34
C ASN A 108 -26.52 -22.00 21.83
N ASN A 109 -27.73 -21.95 21.25
CA ASN A 109 -27.90 -21.54 19.85
C ASN A 109 -27.50 -20.08 19.63
N LYS A 110 -27.84 -19.20 20.57
CA LYS A 110 -27.42 -17.79 20.53
C LYS A 110 -25.91 -17.63 20.63
N ILE A 111 -25.25 -18.37 21.53
CA ILE A 111 -23.78 -18.39 21.66
C ILE A 111 -23.14 -18.80 20.33
N LYS A 112 -23.55 -19.93 19.75
CA LYS A 112 -23.02 -20.39 18.46
C LYS A 112 -23.20 -19.37 17.33
N SER A 113 -24.34 -18.68 17.31
CA SER A 113 -24.63 -17.63 16.31
C SER A 113 -23.74 -16.40 16.49
N VAL A 114 -23.54 -15.98 17.74
CA VAL A 114 -22.64 -14.88 18.10
C VAL A 114 -21.20 -15.24 17.77
N ASP A 115 -20.72 -16.43 18.13
CA ASP A 115 -19.37 -16.91 17.81
C ASP A 115 -19.11 -16.89 16.30
N LYS A 116 -20.07 -17.38 15.49
CA LYS A 116 -19.98 -17.32 14.04
C LYS A 116 -19.90 -15.88 13.51
N SER A 117 -20.60 -14.95 14.16
CA SER A 117 -20.60 -13.53 13.79
C SER A 117 -19.28 -12.85 14.18
N ILE A 118 -18.75 -13.16 15.37
CA ILE A 118 -17.43 -12.70 15.83
C ILE A 118 -16.34 -13.18 14.88
N SER A 119 -16.30 -14.48 14.54
CA SER A 119 -15.30 -15.01 13.61
C SER A 119 -15.39 -14.38 12.21
N LYS A 120 -16.59 -13.98 11.75
CA LYS A 120 -16.73 -13.24 10.49
C LYS A 120 -16.18 -11.82 10.61
N ALA A 121 -16.47 -11.13 11.71
CA ALA A 121 -15.97 -9.78 11.97
C ALA A 121 -14.44 -9.75 12.07
N GLU A 122 -13.83 -10.72 12.77
CA GLU A 122 -12.37 -10.86 12.89
C GLU A 122 -11.72 -11.05 11.53
N LYS A 123 -12.26 -11.92 10.67
CA LYS A 123 -11.77 -12.11 9.30
C LYS A 123 -11.87 -10.84 8.46
N ALA A 124 -12.98 -10.11 8.58
CA ALA A 124 -13.16 -8.83 7.89
C ALA A 124 -12.13 -7.79 8.37
N ASN A 125 -11.88 -7.74 9.68
CA ASN A 125 -10.90 -6.82 10.28
C ASN A 125 -9.46 -7.14 9.81
N GLN A 126 -9.07 -8.41 9.79
CA GLN A 126 -7.79 -8.85 9.22
C GLN A 126 -7.66 -8.46 7.74
N GLY A 127 -8.75 -8.59 6.97
CA GLY A 127 -8.82 -8.14 5.59
C GLY A 127 -8.61 -6.63 5.44
N LEU A 128 -9.21 -5.83 6.32
CA LEU A 128 -9.05 -4.38 6.36
C LEU A 128 -7.62 -3.98 6.70
N GLU A 129 -7.01 -4.60 7.71
CA GLU A 129 -5.61 -4.36 8.07
C GLU A 129 -4.63 -4.71 6.93
N ALA A 130 -4.89 -5.79 6.20
CA ALA A 130 -4.13 -6.15 5.01
C ALA A 130 -4.33 -5.12 3.88
N ASN A 131 -5.56 -4.65 3.67
CA ASN A 131 -5.86 -3.62 2.67
C ASN A 131 -5.16 -2.29 2.99
N VAL A 132 -5.18 -1.85 4.25
CA VAL A 132 -4.49 -0.62 4.69
C VAL A 132 -2.99 -0.71 4.45
N ARG A 133 -2.36 -1.85 4.71
CA ARG A 133 -0.93 -2.07 4.42
C ARG A 133 -0.63 -1.94 2.94
N LYS A 134 -1.39 -2.63 2.08
CA LYS A 134 -1.24 -2.54 0.62
C LYS A 134 -1.44 -1.12 0.10
N PHE A 135 -2.43 -0.40 0.63
CA PHE A 135 -2.67 0.98 0.24
C PHE A 135 -1.46 1.88 0.57
N LYS A 136 -0.85 1.71 1.76
CA LYS A 136 0.36 2.46 2.13
C LYS A 136 1.54 2.16 1.20
N GLU A 137 1.74 0.90 0.80
CA GLU A 137 2.76 0.50 -0.18
C GLU A 137 2.54 1.20 -1.54
N ILE A 138 1.30 1.20 -2.04
CA ILE A 138 0.94 1.88 -3.29
C ILE A 138 1.23 3.39 -3.21
N VAL A 139 0.88 4.04 -2.10
CA VAL A 139 1.17 5.47 -1.89
C VAL A 139 2.67 5.76 -1.90
N THR A 140 3.48 4.89 -1.30
CA THR A 140 4.94 5.04 -1.33
C THR A 140 5.52 4.87 -2.74
N ASP A 141 4.99 3.91 -3.50
CA ASP A 141 5.40 3.67 -4.89
C ASP A 141 5.00 4.84 -5.80
N GLU A 142 3.78 5.35 -5.66
CA GLU A 142 3.30 6.53 -6.38
C GLU A 142 4.22 7.74 -6.13
N LYS A 143 4.57 8.01 -4.87
CA LYS A 143 5.48 9.11 -4.52
C LYS A 143 6.87 8.94 -5.15
N ALA A 144 7.40 7.72 -5.15
CA ALA A 144 8.69 7.43 -5.79
C ALA A 144 8.62 7.63 -7.31
N LEU A 145 7.52 7.22 -7.95
CA LEU A 145 7.28 7.44 -9.38
C LEU A 145 7.16 8.93 -9.72
N CYS A 146 6.39 9.70 -8.96
CA CYS A 146 6.29 11.16 -9.16
C CYS A 146 7.66 11.85 -9.06
N THR A 147 8.49 11.44 -8.10
CA THR A 147 9.84 11.97 -7.96
C THR A 147 10.71 11.64 -9.17
N LYS A 148 10.67 10.40 -9.66
CA LYS A 148 11.40 9.97 -10.87
C LYS A 148 10.90 10.69 -12.12
N LEU A 149 9.60 10.93 -12.25
CA LEU A 149 9.04 11.67 -13.37
C LEU A 149 9.54 13.12 -13.38
N ALA A 150 9.52 13.80 -12.23
CA ALA A 150 10.01 15.17 -12.12
C ALA A 150 11.50 15.29 -12.50
N THR A 151 12.34 14.33 -12.11
CA THR A 151 13.76 14.34 -12.50
C THR A 151 13.97 14.09 -13.99
N LEU A 152 13.18 13.19 -14.60
CA LEU A 152 13.22 12.95 -16.04
C LEU A 152 12.75 14.15 -16.84
N GLU A 153 11.69 14.83 -16.41
CA GLU A 153 11.21 16.07 -17.04
C GLU A 153 12.26 17.18 -16.97
N GLN A 154 12.95 17.32 -15.85
CA GLN A 154 14.03 18.28 -15.71
C GLN A 154 15.19 17.96 -16.67
N LYS A 155 15.64 16.69 -16.71
CA LYS A 155 16.71 16.25 -17.62
C LYS A 155 16.32 16.44 -19.09
N LYS A 156 15.04 16.23 -19.44
CA LYS A 156 14.52 16.50 -20.78
C LYS A 156 14.71 17.97 -21.16
N ARG A 157 14.34 18.91 -20.28
CA ARG A 157 14.51 20.36 -20.52
C ARG A 157 15.97 20.73 -20.74
N GLU A 158 16.87 20.20 -19.91
CA GLU A 158 18.32 20.45 -20.04
C GLU A 158 18.87 19.95 -21.38
N LEU A 159 18.44 18.76 -21.83
CA LEU A 159 18.83 18.22 -23.13
C LEU A 159 18.26 19.04 -24.30
N GLU A 160 17.03 19.53 -24.19
CA GLU A 160 16.42 20.41 -25.20
C GLU A 160 17.21 21.72 -25.34
N ASP A 161 17.66 22.32 -24.23
CA ASP A 161 18.51 23.51 -24.23
C ASP A 161 19.89 23.23 -24.84
N GLN A 162 20.52 22.10 -24.51
CA GLN A 162 21.79 21.68 -25.12
C GLN A 162 21.65 21.51 -26.64
N ILE A 163 20.57 20.88 -27.11
CA ILE A 163 20.29 20.73 -28.55
C ILE A 163 20.13 22.09 -29.22
N LYS A 164 19.47 23.04 -28.57
CA LYS A 164 19.30 24.40 -29.11
C LYS A 164 20.65 25.12 -29.26
N THR A 165 21.53 25.00 -28.26
CA THR A 165 22.88 25.56 -28.31
C THR A 165 23.72 24.93 -29.43
N MET A 166 23.75 23.60 -29.52
CA MET A 166 24.48 22.90 -30.58
C MET A 166 23.99 23.27 -31.98
N LYS A 167 22.67 23.45 -32.17
CA LYS A 167 22.11 23.92 -33.45
C LYS A 167 22.61 25.31 -33.82
N ALA A 168 22.73 26.23 -32.85
CA ALA A 168 23.27 27.56 -33.09
C ALA A 168 24.75 27.51 -33.50
N GLU A 169 25.56 26.69 -32.82
CA GLU A 169 26.98 26.50 -33.15
C GLU A 169 27.15 25.89 -34.55
N ILE A 170 26.38 24.87 -34.90
CA ILE A 170 26.41 24.27 -36.25
C ILE A 170 26.10 25.34 -37.32
N ALA A 171 25.12 26.20 -37.09
CA ALA A 171 24.79 27.29 -38.01
C ALA A 171 25.94 28.29 -38.15
N GLU A 172 26.60 28.65 -37.05
CA GLU A 172 27.76 29.54 -37.06
C GLU A 172 28.94 28.92 -37.81
N PHE A 173 29.29 27.67 -37.51
CA PHE A 173 30.37 26.95 -38.19
C PHE A 173 30.09 26.75 -39.67
N THR A 174 28.83 26.52 -40.05
CA THR A 174 28.42 26.44 -41.45
C THR A 174 28.67 27.78 -42.15
N LYS A 175 28.25 28.90 -41.54
CA LYS A 175 28.51 30.25 -42.07
C LYS A 175 30.00 30.55 -42.18
N ARG A 176 30.80 30.13 -41.21
CA ARG A 176 32.27 30.29 -41.23
C ARG A 176 32.91 29.47 -42.34
N ARG A 177 32.50 28.21 -42.50
CA ARG A 177 32.94 27.32 -43.59
C ARG A 177 32.66 27.96 -44.95
N ASP A 178 31.49 28.52 -45.16
CA ASP A 178 31.10 29.13 -46.42
C ASP A 178 31.93 30.39 -46.73
N LYS A 179 32.23 31.21 -45.72
CA LYS A 179 33.17 32.35 -45.85
C LYS A 179 34.57 31.88 -46.25
N VAL A 180 35.08 30.82 -45.61
CA VAL A 180 36.40 30.24 -45.93
C VAL A 180 36.39 29.69 -47.36
N ALA A 181 35.34 29.00 -47.78
CA ALA A 181 35.21 28.47 -49.13
C ALA A 181 35.17 29.58 -50.20
N LYS A 182 34.51 30.71 -49.90
CA LYS A 182 34.55 31.90 -50.76
C LYS A 182 35.97 32.46 -50.85
N ARG A 183 36.65 32.62 -49.71
CA ARG A 183 38.03 33.15 -49.68
C ARG A 183 39.02 32.24 -50.41
N LYS A 184 38.88 30.92 -50.26
CA LYS A 184 39.67 29.93 -50.99
C LYS A 184 39.52 30.10 -52.51
N ARG A 185 38.30 30.33 -53.00
CA ARG A 185 38.05 30.63 -54.42
C ARG A 185 38.70 31.94 -54.86
N GLU A 186 38.56 33.02 -54.10
CA GLU A 186 39.19 34.31 -54.41
C GLU A 186 40.72 34.20 -54.51
N VAL A 187 41.36 33.50 -53.57
CA VAL A 187 42.82 33.29 -53.58
C VAL A 187 43.24 32.46 -54.80
N PHE A 188 42.48 31.43 -55.16
CA PHE A 188 42.74 30.62 -56.34
C PHE A 188 42.65 31.44 -57.64
N GLU A 189 41.60 32.25 -57.80
CA GLU A 189 41.44 33.13 -58.97
C GLU A 189 42.58 34.16 -59.08
N ASN A 190 42.95 34.80 -57.97
CA ASN A 190 44.10 35.70 -57.92
C ASN A 190 45.41 34.99 -58.30
N GLY A 191 45.58 33.74 -57.83
CA GLY A 191 46.72 32.90 -58.19
C GLY A 191 46.81 32.65 -59.69
N LYS A 192 45.69 32.38 -60.37
CA LYS A 192 45.67 32.22 -61.84
C LYS A 192 46.09 33.50 -62.57
N VAL A 193 45.61 34.66 -62.13
CA VAL A 193 45.99 35.95 -62.72
C VAL A 193 47.49 36.22 -62.55
N LEU A 194 48.02 36.02 -61.33
CA LEU A 194 49.44 36.18 -61.05
C LEU A 194 50.30 35.21 -61.85
N ARG A 195 49.85 33.96 -62.00
CA ARG A 195 50.55 32.97 -62.82
C ARG A 195 50.63 33.41 -64.28
N SER A 196 49.52 33.84 -64.86
CA SER A 196 49.48 34.36 -66.23
C SER A 196 50.42 35.57 -66.41
N LYS A 197 50.44 36.51 -65.46
CA LYS A 197 51.35 37.66 -65.47
C LYS A 197 52.82 37.22 -65.42
N CYS A 198 53.14 36.27 -64.54
CA CYS A 198 54.49 35.73 -64.41
C CYS A 198 54.94 35.03 -65.69
N ASP A 199 54.11 34.16 -66.26
CA ASP A 199 54.40 33.46 -67.52
C ASP A 199 54.57 34.45 -68.68
N GLY A 200 53.74 35.50 -68.75
CA GLY A 200 53.88 36.57 -69.74
C GLY A 200 55.19 37.36 -69.62
N LEU A 201 55.64 37.67 -68.40
CA LEU A 201 56.94 38.32 -68.17
C LEU A 201 58.10 37.38 -68.50
N ARG A 202 58.00 36.11 -68.09
CA ARG A 202 59.01 35.08 -68.38
C ARG A 202 59.23 34.92 -69.89
N ASN A 203 58.16 34.96 -70.68
CA ASN A 203 58.24 34.86 -72.14
C ASN A 203 58.86 36.11 -72.78
N LYS A 204 58.68 37.31 -72.20
CA LYS A 204 59.27 38.55 -72.69
C LYS A 204 60.74 38.73 -72.28
N LEU A 205 61.16 38.07 -71.19
CA LEU A 205 62.48 38.24 -70.59
C LEU A 205 63.65 38.04 -71.56
N PRO A 206 63.69 37.01 -72.43
CA PRO A 206 64.81 36.82 -73.36
C PRO A 206 64.93 37.98 -74.35
N ARG A 207 63.81 38.44 -74.91
CA ARG A 207 63.78 39.57 -75.84
C ARG A 207 64.20 40.87 -75.15
N LEU A 208 63.76 41.09 -73.91
CA LEU A 208 64.17 42.26 -73.13
C LEU A 208 65.68 42.24 -72.86
N LYS A 209 66.23 41.09 -72.43
CA LYS A 209 67.69 40.94 -72.23
C LYS A 209 68.48 41.21 -73.51
N ALA A 210 68.07 40.60 -74.63
CA ALA A 210 68.70 40.85 -75.92
C ALA A 210 68.60 42.32 -76.32
N GLY A 211 67.46 42.96 -76.10
CA GLY A 211 67.28 44.39 -76.34
C GLY A 211 68.21 45.27 -75.50
N THR A 212 68.41 44.95 -74.23
CA THR A 212 69.36 45.65 -73.35
C THR A 212 70.80 45.48 -73.85
N GLU A 213 71.19 44.27 -74.25
CA GLU A 213 72.53 43.99 -74.76
C GLU A 213 72.81 44.72 -76.08
N TRP A 214 71.85 44.72 -77.00
CA TRP A 214 71.91 45.53 -78.23
C TRP A 214 72.00 47.04 -77.95
N ALA A 215 71.22 47.54 -76.99
CA ALA A 215 71.26 48.95 -76.61
C ALA A 215 72.64 49.34 -76.05
N PHE A 216 73.21 48.49 -75.18
CA PHE A 216 74.55 48.69 -74.63
C PHE A 216 75.62 48.74 -75.73
N VAL A 217 75.62 47.77 -76.67
CA VAL A 217 76.55 47.75 -77.80
C VAL A 217 76.41 49.02 -78.66
N THR A 218 75.18 49.47 -78.89
CA THR A 218 74.91 50.68 -79.68
C THR A 218 75.45 51.92 -78.97
N GLU A 219 75.18 52.05 -77.66
CA GLU A 219 75.70 53.13 -76.82
C GLU A 219 77.23 53.17 -76.85
N THR A 220 77.91 52.04 -76.60
CA THR A 220 79.39 52.00 -76.62
C THR A 220 79.96 52.38 -77.99
N ASN A 221 79.31 51.96 -79.07
CA ASN A 221 79.75 52.29 -80.42
C ASN A 221 79.56 53.80 -80.71
N ILE A 222 78.43 54.38 -80.30
CA ILE A 222 78.19 55.83 -80.42
C ILE A 222 79.21 56.61 -79.61
N GLU A 223 79.49 56.22 -78.36
CA GLU A 223 80.50 56.87 -77.52
C GLU A 223 81.90 56.80 -78.15
N ALA A 224 82.26 55.66 -78.74
CA ALA A 224 83.53 55.48 -79.43
C ALA A 224 83.65 56.36 -80.68
N GLU A 225 82.61 56.39 -81.53
CA GLU A 225 82.58 57.24 -82.73
C GLU A 225 82.55 58.72 -82.37
N TRP A 226 81.77 59.12 -81.37
CA TRP A 226 81.77 60.48 -80.83
C TRP A 226 83.15 60.88 -80.32
N SER A 227 83.83 60.01 -79.57
CA SER A 227 85.19 60.24 -79.09
C SER A 227 86.20 60.42 -80.23
N LYS A 228 86.09 59.63 -81.31
CA LYS A 228 86.92 59.79 -82.52
C LYS A 228 86.65 61.12 -83.21
N LEU A 229 85.37 61.50 -83.37
CA LEU A 229 84.98 62.76 -83.98
C LEU A 229 85.47 63.94 -83.16
N ALA A 230 85.27 63.91 -81.83
CA ALA A 230 85.76 64.93 -80.91
C ALA A 230 87.28 65.10 -81.02
N LYS A 231 88.05 64.00 -81.06
CA LYS A 231 89.51 64.06 -81.30
C LYS A 231 89.86 64.70 -82.64
N ARG A 232 89.18 64.33 -83.73
CA ARG A 232 89.41 64.93 -85.06
C ARG A 232 89.10 66.42 -85.08
N VAL A 233 87.99 66.84 -84.47
CA VAL A 233 87.64 68.26 -84.34
C VAL A 233 88.72 69.00 -83.55
N LEU A 234 89.09 68.50 -82.36
CA LEU A 234 90.16 69.09 -81.55
C LEU A 234 91.51 69.19 -82.31
N GLN A 235 91.88 68.17 -83.08
CA GLN A 235 93.09 68.16 -83.92
C GLN A 235 93.01 69.09 -85.14
N SER A 236 91.81 69.31 -85.71
CA SER A 236 91.64 70.23 -86.85
C SER A 236 91.45 71.68 -86.40
N THR A 237 91.10 71.90 -85.13
CA THR A 237 91.12 73.21 -84.48
C THR A 237 92.42 73.52 -83.75
N SER A 238 93.44 72.63 -83.77
CA SER A 238 94.72 72.88 -83.10
C SER A 238 95.55 73.99 -83.75
N PHE A 239 95.16 74.51 -84.92
CA PHE A 239 95.74 75.73 -85.52
C PHE A 239 95.23 77.02 -84.86
N VAL A 240 94.19 76.94 -84.01
CA VAL A 240 93.66 78.10 -83.27
C VAL A 240 94.43 78.36 -81.98
N GLU A 241 95.17 77.38 -81.45
CA GLU A 241 96.09 77.58 -80.31
C GLU A 241 97.45 78.19 -80.71
N ASP A 242 97.77 78.28 -82.01
CA ASP A 242 98.95 79.02 -82.51
C ASP A 242 98.68 80.53 -82.65
N TRP A 243 97.49 81.02 -82.23
CA TRP A 243 97.06 82.43 -82.31
C TRP A 243 96.55 83.02 -80.98
N ILE A 244 96.98 82.47 -79.85
CA ILE A 244 97.03 83.17 -78.55
C ILE A 244 98.47 83.13 -78.05
#